data_AF-A0A8J4QV82-F1
#
_entry.id   AF-A0A8J4QV82-F1
#
_cell.length_a   1.000
_cell.length_b   1.000
_cell.length_c   1.000
_cell.angle_alpha   90.00
_cell.angle_beta   90.00
_cell.angle_gamma   90.00
#
_symmetry.space_group_name_H-M   'P 1'
#
loop_
_entity.id
_entity.type
_entity.pdbx_description
1 polymer ?
#
loop_
_entity_poly.entity_id
_entity_poly.type
_entity_poly.pdbx_seq_one_letter_code
_entity_poly.pdbx_strand_id
1 'polypeptide(L)'
;MKIFGRMPKSKGNKNYLRHMKSSKYCICAKGYEVNSPRIVEAVLYECVPVIISDNFVPPFFEVLNWESFAVFVLEEDIPNLKSILLSIPEKRYLQLQLRVKKVQKHFLWHAKPENKPNTVVILFVEIVTKE
;
A
#
# COMPACT_ATOMS: atom_id res chain seq x y z
N MET A 1 -6.38 -0.15 18.57
CA MET A 1 -5.30 0.44 17.74
C MET A 1 -4.00 0.30 18.50
N LYS A 2 -2.97 -0.33 17.92
CA LYS A 2 -1.65 -0.44 18.53
C LYS A 2 -0.76 0.61 17.88
N ILE A 3 -0.23 1.53 18.68
CA ILE A 3 0.75 2.52 18.22
C ILE A 3 2.11 2.04 18.72
N PHE A 4 3.02 1.81 17.80
CA PHE A 4 4.39 1.46 18.13
C PHE A 4 5.24 2.74 18.12
N GLY A 5 6.13 2.88 19.10
CA GLY A 5 7.11 3.96 19.12
C GLY A 5 8.16 3.80 18.03
N ARG A 6 9.22 4.61 18.11
CA ARG A 6 10.35 4.53 17.18
C ARG A 6 10.96 3.13 17.20
N MET A 7 10.94 2.44 16.06
CA MET A 7 11.57 1.13 15.93
C MET A 7 13.10 1.27 15.82
N PRO A 8 13.87 0.33 16.40
CA PRO A 8 15.31 0.33 16.27
C PRO A 8 15.73 0.16 14.80
N LYS A 9 16.74 0.94 14.38
CA LYS A 9 17.36 0.83 13.05
C LYS A 9 18.25 -0.41 13.01
N SER A 10 17.67 -1.58 12.77
CA SER A 10 18.43 -2.82 12.56
C SER A 10 18.14 -3.41 11.18
N LYS A 11 19.20 -3.76 10.43
CA LYS A 11 19.08 -4.47 9.15
C LYS A 11 18.33 -5.77 9.38
N GLY A 12 17.20 -5.96 8.69
CA GLY A 12 16.37 -7.16 8.83
C GLY A 12 15.44 -7.16 10.04
N ASN A 13 14.86 -6.00 10.39
CA ASN A 13 13.93 -5.86 11.51
C ASN A 13 12.70 -6.77 11.37
N LYS A 14 12.78 -7.99 11.91
CA LYS A 14 11.69 -8.97 11.97
C LYS A 14 10.43 -8.37 12.61
N ASN A 15 10.58 -7.37 13.49
CA ASN A 15 9.43 -6.71 14.12
C ASN A 15 8.67 -5.84 13.12
N TYR A 16 9.36 -5.07 12.25
CA TYR A 16 8.68 -4.28 11.21
C TYR A 16 7.84 -5.16 10.29
N LEU A 17 8.47 -6.21 9.74
CA LEU A 17 7.80 -7.17 8.86
C LEU A 17 6.60 -7.83 9.54
N ARG A 18 6.77 -8.23 10.81
CA ARG A 18 5.69 -8.81 11.61
C ARG A 18 4.55 -7.82 11.84
N HIS A 19 4.87 -6.55 12.14
CA HIS A 19 3.88 -5.51 12.34
C HIS A 19 3.09 -5.24 11.07
N MET A 20 3.76 -5.12 9.91
CA MET A 20 3.11 -4.95 8.60
C MET A 20 2.15 -6.12 8.32
N LYS A 21 2.62 -7.37 8.43
CA LYS A 21 1.79 -8.56 8.19
C LYS A 21 0.61 -8.72 9.16
N SER A 22 0.73 -8.16 10.37
CA SER A 22 -0.33 -8.22 11.39
C SER A 22 -1.30 -7.04 11.34
N SER A 23 -0.98 -6.01 10.56
CA SER A 23 -1.79 -4.79 10.46
C SER A 23 -2.92 -4.99 9.46
N LYS A 24 -4.12 -4.51 9.80
CA LYS A 24 -5.27 -4.50 8.87
C LYS A 24 -5.08 -3.44 7.78
N TYR A 25 -4.71 -2.24 8.21
CA TYR A 25 -4.60 -1.05 7.37
C TYR A 25 -3.20 -0.44 7.46
N CYS A 26 -2.65 -0.03 6.32
CA CYS A 26 -1.34 0.62 6.21
C CYS A 26 -1.50 2.02 5.63
N ILE A 27 -1.16 3.03 6.43
CA ILE A 27 -1.34 4.44 6.06
C ILE A 27 -0.31 4.83 5.01
N CYS A 28 -0.80 5.26 3.86
CA CYS A 28 -0.05 5.71 2.69
C CYS A 28 -0.38 7.19 2.45
N ALA A 29 0.05 8.07 3.34
CA ALA A 29 -0.14 9.50 3.17
C ALA A 29 0.74 10.06 2.03
N LYS A 30 0.26 11.08 1.33
CA LYS A 30 1.09 11.81 0.36
C LYS A 30 2.35 12.35 1.06
N GLY A 31 3.51 12.15 0.44
CA GLY A 31 4.78 12.74 0.88
C GLY A 31 5.08 14.02 0.10
N TYR A 32 6.20 14.66 0.43
CA TYR A 32 6.76 15.73 -0.40
C TYR A 32 7.23 15.18 -1.75
N GLU A 33 7.87 14.01 -1.72
CA GLU A 33 8.29 13.30 -2.92
C GLU A 33 7.15 12.52 -3.57
N VAL A 34 7.17 12.49 -4.90
CA VAL A 34 6.23 11.71 -5.73
C VAL A 34 6.42 10.20 -5.57
N ASN A 35 7.61 9.78 -5.14
CA ASN A 35 7.94 8.38 -4.92
C ASN A 35 7.76 8.00 -3.45
N SER A 36 7.06 6.90 -3.20
CA SER A 36 7.06 6.33 -1.86
C SER A 36 6.89 4.82 -1.91
N PRO A 37 7.70 4.05 -1.16
CA PRO A 37 7.55 2.61 -1.11
C PRO A 37 6.30 2.19 -0.34
N ARG A 38 5.63 3.10 0.38
CA ARG A 38 4.51 2.80 1.31
C ARG A 38 3.40 1.95 0.69
N ILE A 39 2.95 2.31 -0.52
CA ILE A 39 1.89 1.56 -1.22
C ILE A 39 2.39 0.17 -1.63
N VAL A 40 3.59 0.10 -2.20
CA VAL A 40 4.20 -1.16 -2.64
C VAL A 40 4.43 -2.09 -1.45
N GLU A 41 4.95 -1.59 -0.33
CA GLU A 41 5.15 -2.34 0.91
C GLU A 41 3.84 -2.83 1.52
N ALA A 42 2.80 -1.98 1.55
CA ALA A 42 1.47 -2.37 2.04
C ALA A 42 0.92 -3.55 1.23
N VAL A 43 0.97 -3.45 -0.09
CA VAL A 43 0.52 -4.51 -1.00
C VAL A 43 1.37 -5.78 -0.84
N LEU A 44 2.70 -5.64 -0.76
CA LEU A 44 3.63 -6.75 -0.59
C LEU A 44 3.38 -7.53 0.71
N TYR A 45 2.96 -6.86 1.78
CA TYR A 45 2.67 -7.51 3.07
C TYR A 45 1.18 -7.80 3.32
N GLU A 46 0.35 -7.76 2.27
CA GLU A 46 -1.10 -8.04 2.33
C GLU A 46 -1.88 -7.13 3.31
N CYS A 47 -1.36 -5.92 3.52
CA CYS A 47 -1.96 -4.89 4.35
C CYS A 47 -2.78 -3.94 3.47
N VAL A 48 -4.04 -3.66 3.83
CA VAL A 48 -4.92 -2.82 3.00
C VAL A 48 -4.37 -1.39 2.96
N PRO A 49 -3.99 -0.85 1.78
CA PRO A 49 -3.48 0.51 1.68
C PRO A 49 -4.58 1.52 2.01
N VAL A 50 -4.28 2.47 2.88
CA VAL A 50 -5.12 3.65 3.15
C VAL A 50 -4.41 4.85 2.57
N ILE A 51 -4.84 5.28 1.41
CA ILE A 51 -4.24 6.38 0.65
C ILE A 51 -4.85 7.68 1.17
N ILE A 52 -4.01 8.54 1.75
CA ILE A 52 -4.43 9.86 2.24
C ILE A 52 -3.86 10.90 1.30
N SER A 53 -4.71 11.47 0.44
CA SER A 53 -4.33 12.46 -0.57
C SER A 53 -5.56 12.96 -1.31
N ASP A 54 -5.62 14.26 -1.60
CA ASP A 54 -6.74 14.86 -2.33
C ASP A 54 -6.64 14.66 -3.86
N ASN A 55 -5.42 14.50 -4.39
CA ASN A 55 -5.15 14.43 -5.83
C ASN A 55 -4.17 13.32 -6.22
N PHE A 56 -4.24 12.16 -5.55
CA PHE A 56 -3.41 11.02 -5.92
C PHE A 56 -3.99 10.28 -7.12
N VAL A 57 -3.21 10.18 -8.19
CA VAL A 57 -3.52 9.33 -9.34
C VAL A 57 -2.69 8.05 -9.20
N PRO A 58 -3.30 6.91 -8.88
CA PRO A 58 -2.55 5.68 -8.71
C PRO A 58 -1.94 5.19 -10.03
N PRO A 59 -0.78 4.52 -9.99
CA PRO A 59 -0.21 3.94 -11.20
C PRO A 59 -1.17 2.89 -11.77
N PHE A 60 -1.27 2.85 -13.10
CA PHE A 60 -2.15 1.93 -13.84
C PHE A 60 -3.62 2.02 -13.45
N PHE A 61 -4.12 3.20 -13.09
CA PHE A 61 -5.53 3.42 -12.70
C PHE A 61 -6.55 3.01 -13.78
N GLU A 62 -6.14 3.01 -15.05
CA GLU A 62 -6.97 2.54 -16.18
C GLU A 62 -7.15 1.01 -16.20
N VAL A 63 -6.22 0.27 -15.60
CA VAL A 63 -6.20 -1.20 -15.60
C VAL A 63 -6.61 -1.77 -14.24
N LEU A 64 -6.15 -1.15 -13.16
CA LEU A 64 -6.41 -1.56 -11.79
C LEU A 64 -7.53 -0.73 -11.19
N ASN A 65 -8.61 -1.37 -10.77
CA ASN A 65 -9.61 -0.72 -9.93
C ASN A 65 -9.08 -0.60 -8.49
N TRP A 66 -8.48 0.55 -8.16
CA TRP A 66 -7.87 0.79 -6.85
C TRP A 66 -8.88 0.80 -5.70
N GLU A 67 -10.07 1.36 -5.88
CA GLU A 67 -11.16 1.33 -4.88
C GLU A 67 -11.62 -0.10 -4.53
N SER A 68 -11.27 -1.05 -5.39
CA SER A 68 -11.55 -2.46 -5.15
C SER A 68 -10.67 -3.04 -4.04
N PHE A 69 -9.47 -2.51 -3.77
CA PHE A 69 -8.47 -3.06 -2.84
C PHE A 69 -7.78 -2.04 -1.92
N ALA A 70 -8.00 -0.74 -2.09
CA ALA A 70 -7.50 0.33 -1.24
C ALA A 70 -8.64 1.17 -0.66
N VAL A 71 -8.33 1.92 0.39
CA VAL A 71 -9.23 2.92 1.00
C VAL A 71 -8.64 4.30 0.71
N PHE A 72 -9.45 5.20 0.14
CA PHE A 72 -9.06 6.59 -0.08
C PHE A 72 -9.67 7.46 1.01
N VAL A 73 -8.87 8.38 1.54
CA VAL A 73 -9.26 9.34 2.58
C VAL A 73 -8.73 10.71 2.18
N LEU A 74 -9.56 11.73 2.26
CA LEU A 74 -9.16 13.11 2.01
C LEU A 74 -8.25 13.63 3.13
N GLU A 75 -7.41 14.60 2.83
CA GLU A 75 -6.50 15.18 3.83
C GLU A 75 -7.28 15.87 4.96
N GLU A 76 -8.42 16.50 4.65
CA GLU A 76 -9.31 17.11 5.64
C GLU A 76 -9.94 16.10 6.63
N ASP A 77 -10.03 14.83 6.24
CA ASP A 77 -10.64 13.76 7.03
C ASP A 77 -9.65 13.05 7.97
N ILE A 78 -8.38 13.44 7.98
CA ILE A 78 -7.35 12.89 8.88
C ILE A 78 -7.80 12.88 10.36
N PRO A 79 -8.45 13.93 10.91
CA PRO A 79 -8.96 13.91 12.29
C PRO A 79 -9.96 12.78 12.55
N ASN A 80 -10.72 12.38 11.52
CA ASN A 80 -11.74 11.34 11.56
C ASN A 80 -11.23 9.96 11.11
N LEU A 81 -9.96 9.85 10.71
CA LEU A 81 -9.37 8.64 10.11
C LEU A 81 -9.66 7.37 10.92
N LYS A 82 -9.52 7.44 12.24
CA LYS A 82 -9.82 6.28 13.12
C LYS A 82 -11.29 5.86 13.02
N SER A 83 -12.21 6.81 13.01
CA SER A 83 -13.66 6.55 12.90
C SER A 83 -13.97 5.92 11.55
N ILE A 84 -13.43 6.50 10.47
CA ILE A 84 -13.58 6.00 9.09
C ILE A 84 -13.11 4.54 8.98
N LEU A 85 -11.91 4.22 9.47
CA LEU A 85 -11.38 2.86 9.34
C LEU A 85 -12.11 1.84 10.22
N LEU A 86 -12.67 2.27 11.36
CA LEU A 86 -13.48 1.41 12.23
C LEU A 86 -14.91 1.22 11.74
N SER A 87 -15.45 2.15 10.94
CA SER A 87 -16.79 2.03 10.37
C SER A 87 -16.85 1.03 9.21
N ILE A 88 -15.71 0.68 8.60
CA ILE A 88 -15.63 -0.33 7.53
C ILE A 88 -16.01 -1.71 8.09
N PRO A 89 -17.09 -2.34 7.60
CA PRO A 89 -17.51 -3.66 8.07
C PRO A 89 -16.44 -4.73 7.80
N GLU A 90 -16.32 -5.72 8.68
CA GLU A 90 -15.33 -6.79 8.55
C GLU A 90 -15.42 -7.52 7.21
N LYS A 91 -16.63 -7.79 6.72
CA LYS A 91 -16.86 -8.39 5.39
C LYS A 91 -16.22 -7.57 4.26
N ARG A 92 -16.34 -6.24 4.32
CA ARG A 92 -15.74 -5.34 3.33
C ARG A 92 -14.22 -5.34 3.44
N TYR A 93 -13.69 -5.30 4.67
CA TYR A 93 -12.25 -5.42 4.92
C TYR A 93 -11.67 -6.71 4.33
N LEU A 94 -12.31 -7.87 4.55
CA LEU A 94 -11.84 -9.15 4.02
C LEU A 94 -11.83 -9.16 2.48
N GLN A 95 -12.81 -8.52 1.84
CA GLN A 95 -12.83 -8.36 0.38
C GLN A 95 -11.66 -7.50 -0.12
N LEU A 96 -11.37 -6.39 0.56
CA LEU A 96 -10.22 -5.53 0.25
C LEU A 96 -8.93 -6.34 0.36
N GLN A 97 -8.71 -7.02 1.49
CA GLN A 97 -7.51 -7.82 1.74
C GLN A 97 -7.32 -8.95 0.70
N LEU A 98 -8.39 -9.67 0.35
CA LEU A 98 -8.33 -10.71 -0.68
C LEU A 98 -7.95 -10.13 -2.05
N ARG A 99 -8.40 -8.92 -2.37
CA ARG A 99 -8.03 -8.25 -3.63
C ARG A 99 -6.61 -7.71 -3.59
N VAL A 100 -6.13 -7.18 -2.45
CA VAL A 100 -4.70 -6.85 -2.26
C VAL A 100 -3.83 -8.07 -2.57
N LYS A 101 -4.17 -9.23 -2.01
CA LYS A 101 -3.44 -10.48 -2.29
C LYS A 101 -3.46 -10.88 -3.76
N LYS A 102 -4.57 -10.67 -4.46
CA LYS A 102 -4.66 -10.94 -5.90
C LYS A 102 -3.77 -10.01 -6.73
N VAL A 103 -3.70 -8.73 -6.36
CA VAL A 103 -2.90 -7.74 -7.10
C VAL A 103 -1.42 -7.76 -6.71
N GLN A 104 -1.05 -8.32 -5.56
CA GLN A 104 0.31 -8.39 -5.04
C GLN A 104 1.35 -8.84 -6.07
N LYS A 105 1.02 -9.86 -6.88
CA LYS A 105 1.90 -10.38 -7.95
C LYS A 105 2.27 -9.33 -9.02
N HIS A 106 1.48 -8.28 -9.17
CA HIS A 106 1.73 -7.18 -10.11
C HIS A 106 2.67 -6.12 -9.54
N PHE A 107 2.94 -6.15 -8.22
CA PHE A 107 3.81 -5.20 -7.53
C PHE A 107 5.19 -5.79 -7.21
N LEU A 108 5.50 -6.98 -7.74
CA LEU A 108 6.80 -7.62 -7.56
C LEU A 108 7.83 -7.06 -8.53
N TRP A 109 9.03 -6.76 -8.05
CA TRP A 109 10.13 -6.37 -8.93
C TRP A 109 10.75 -7.62 -9.59
N HIS A 110 10.94 -7.57 -10.90
CA HIS A 110 11.67 -8.60 -11.65
C HIS A 110 12.93 -7.97 -12.26
N ALA A 111 14.09 -8.55 -11.98
CA ALA A 111 15.38 -8.07 -12.53
C ALA A 111 15.52 -8.30 -14.04
N LYS A 112 14.72 -9.20 -14.60
CA LYS A 112 14.58 -9.42 -16.04
C LYS A 112 13.10 -9.28 -16.40
N PRO A 113 12.75 -8.63 -17.50
CA PRO A 113 11.36 -8.53 -17.93
C PRO A 113 10.78 -9.94 -18.15
N GLU A 114 9.69 -10.25 -17.45
CA GLU A 114 8.93 -11.48 -17.66
C GLU A 114 7.78 -11.20 -18.62
N ASN A 115 7.77 -11.86 -19.78
CA ASN A 115 6.65 -11.81 -20.74
C ASN A 115 5.44 -12.61 -20.20
N LYS A 116 4.81 -12.09 -19.14
CA LYS A 116 3.52 -12.57 -18.67
C LYS A 116 2.48 -11.49 -18.98
N PRO A 117 1.34 -11.84 -19.60
CA PRO A 117 0.36 -10.87 -20.11
C PRO A 117 -0.22 -9.93 -19.04
N ASN A 118 -0.01 -10.21 -17.76
CA ASN A 118 -0.53 -9.43 -16.64
C ASN A 118 0.57 -8.95 -15.67
N THR A 119 1.86 -9.06 -15.96
CA THR A 119 2.92 -8.57 -15.06
C THR A 119 3.19 -7.10 -15.36
N VAL A 120 2.51 -6.21 -14.63
CA VAL A 120 2.69 -4.77 -14.73
C VAL A 120 3.92 -4.36 -13.93
N VAL A 121 5.12 -4.62 -14.46
CA VAL A 121 6.36 -4.27 -13.79
C VAL A 121 7.23 -3.52 -14.78
N ILE A 122 8.00 -2.59 -14.23
CA ILE A 122 9.06 -1.81 -14.87
C ILE A 122 8.52 -0.53 -15.51
N LEU A 123 8.48 0.54 -14.70
CA LEU A 123 8.88 1.89 -15.14
C LEU A 123 9.13 2.81 -13.94
N PHE A 124 8.43 2.63 -12.81
CA PHE A 124 8.59 3.54 -11.67
C PHE A 124 9.76 3.24 -10.74
N VAL A 125 10.13 1.98 -10.50
CA VAL A 125 11.22 1.67 -9.55
C VAL A 125 12.60 2.00 -10.13
N GLU A 126 12.79 1.86 -11.44
CA GLU A 126 14.08 2.17 -12.08
C GLU A 126 14.41 3.66 -12.12
N ILE A 127 13.39 4.53 -12.14
CA ILE A 127 13.56 6.00 -12.01
C ILE A 127 13.93 6.36 -10.56
N VAL A 128 13.43 5.64 -9.56
CA VAL A 128 13.60 5.96 -8.14
C VAL A 128 14.91 5.43 -7.55
N THR A 129 15.51 4.39 -8.13
CA THR A 129 16.80 3.83 -7.67
C THR A 129 18.01 4.29 -8.49
N LYS A 130 17.82 5.21 -9.45
CA LYS A 130 18.90 5.85 -10.22
C LYS A 130 18.91 7.37 -9.94
N GLU A 131 19.06 7.74 -8.68
CA GLU A 131 19.70 8.99 -8.25
C GLU A 131 20.62 8.70 -7.07
#